data_AF-A0A1E3AF64-F1
#
_entry.id   AF-A0A1E3AF64-F1
#
_cell.length_a   1.000
_cell.length_b   1.000
_cell.length_c   1.000
_cell.angle_alpha   90.00
_cell.angle_beta   90.00
_cell.angle_gamma   90.00
#
_symmetry.space_group_name_H-M   'P 1'
#
loop_
_entity.id
_entity.type
_entity.pdbx_description
1 polymer ?
#
loop_
_entity_poly.entity_id
_entity_poly.type
_entity_poly.pdbx_seq_one_letter_code
_entity_poly.pdbx_strand_id
1 'polypeptide(L)'
;MTERIVLLKSPGIPWNIDVALLALVYISFGFYHKDKIQEWILSENRKKDYIYVVIALCLITFCILNYSRDIPFYYFDMKPVYYMELVSAVIIPCAFGIVIVRAVYWMQKYRVTKLLRYVLRFLGRITIPIMFMHIPVNKLLAFLNLGPLMYLLLGIGIPTILTLLLNRYKLFRLLFACSIGKF
;
A
#
# COMPACT_ATOMS: atom_id res chain seq x y z
N MET A 1 17.13 -25.00 -15.91
CA MET A 1 18.21 -23.99 -15.93
C MET A 1 17.87 -23.04 -17.06
N THR A 2 16.95 -22.10 -16.82
CA THR A 2 16.41 -21.19 -17.84
C THR A 2 17.37 -20.01 -17.95
N GLU A 3 17.96 -19.83 -19.12
CA GLU A 3 18.86 -18.71 -19.42
C GLU A 3 18.14 -17.40 -19.13
N ARG A 4 18.58 -16.72 -18.06
CA ARG A 4 18.04 -15.42 -17.69
C ARG A 4 18.62 -14.40 -18.66
N ILE A 5 17.76 -13.76 -19.43
CA ILE A 5 18.12 -12.63 -20.31
C ILE A 5 18.86 -11.59 -19.46
N VAL A 6 20.14 -11.36 -19.75
CA VAL A 6 21.08 -10.52 -18.98
C VAL A 6 20.55 -9.08 -18.79
N LEU A 7 19.67 -8.63 -19.68
CA LEU A 7 19.04 -7.31 -19.69
C LEU A 7 18.04 -7.07 -18.53
N LEU A 8 17.56 -8.13 -17.88
CA LEU A 8 16.62 -8.06 -16.74
C LEU A 8 17.32 -8.20 -15.38
N LYS A 9 18.66 -8.27 -15.34
CA LYS A 9 19.42 -8.34 -14.09
C LYS A 9 19.79 -6.92 -13.65
N SER A 10 19.46 -6.57 -12.40
CA SER A 10 19.81 -5.27 -11.80
C SER A 10 21.29 -4.93 -12.09
N PRO A 11 21.60 -3.73 -12.63
CA PRO A 11 20.80 -2.51 -12.58
C PRO A 11 19.81 -2.32 -13.74
N GLY A 12 19.47 -3.38 -14.51
CA GLY A 12 18.33 -3.36 -15.44
C GLY A 12 18.27 -2.14 -16.37
N ILE A 13 17.05 -1.77 -16.79
CA ILE A 13 16.76 -0.58 -17.61
C ILE A 13 17.19 0.68 -16.82
N PRO A 14 17.91 1.64 -17.45
CA PRO A 14 18.33 2.86 -16.76
C PRO A 14 17.14 3.59 -16.14
N TRP A 15 17.32 4.10 -14.92
CA TRP A 15 16.32 4.86 -14.16
C TRP A 15 15.01 4.13 -13.81
N ASN A 16 14.94 2.79 -13.88
CA ASN A 16 13.71 2.04 -13.59
C ASN A 16 12.50 2.55 -14.42
N ILE A 17 12.73 2.88 -15.70
CA ILE A 17 11.68 3.39 -16.61
C ILE A 17 10.51 2.40 -16.74
N ASP A 18 10.79 1.12 -16.64
CA ASP A 18 9.80 0.04 -16.57
C ASP A 18 8.85 0.17 -15.37
N VAL A 19 9.37 0.48 -14.19
CA VAL A 19 8.56 0.76 -12.98
C VAL A 19 7.74 2.01 -13.19
N ALA A 20 8.30 3.06 -13.80
CA ALA A 20 7.59 4.29 -14.11
C ALA A 20 6.43 4.07 -15.09
N LEU A 21 6.62 3.22 -16.10
CA LEU A 21 5.59 2.86 -17.07
C LEU A 21 4.47 2.04 -16.43
N LEU A 22 4.81 1.08 -15.55
CA LEU A 22 3.83 0.35 -14.76
C LEU A 22 3.04 1.28 -13.82
N ALA A 23 3.71 2.24 -13.17
CA ALA A 23 3.05 3.25 -12.35
C ALA A 23 2.10 4.12 -13.18
N LEU A 24 2.48 4.49 -14.41
CA LEU A 24 1.64 5.25 -15.32
C LEU A 24 0.39 4.46 -15.72
N VAL A 25 0.47 3.14 -15.89
CA VAL A 25 -0.70 2.27 -16.11
C VAL A 25 -1.65 2.34 -14.92
N TYR A 26 -1.15 2.22 -13.68
CA TYR A 26 -1.99 2.32 -12.49
C TYR A 26 -2.67 3.69 -12.35
N ILE A 27 -1.91 4.77 -12.55
CA ILE A 27 -2.43 6.14 -12.49
C ILE A 27 -3.47 6.36 -13.58
N SER A 28 -3.19 5.92 -14.80
CA SER A 28 -4.12 6.04 -15.94
C SER A 28 -5.41 5.28 -15.69
N PHE A 29 -5.32 4.04 -15.21
CA PHE A 29 -6.50 3.24 -14.90
C PHE A 29 -7.36 3.93 -13.84
N GLY A 30 -6.76 4.39 -12.74
CA GLY A 30 -7.46 5.12 -11.68
C GLY A 30 -8.06 6.44 -12.16
N PHE A 31 -7.35 7.21 -12.99
CA PHE A 31 -7.80 8.50 -13.49
C PHE A 31 -8.96 8.38 -14.48
N TYR A 32 -8.86 7.49 -15.48
CA TYR A 32 -9.89 7.30 -16.51
C TYR A 32 -11.13 6.59 -15.98
N HIS A 33 -11.00 5.73 -14.97
CA HIS A 33 -12.13 4.97 -14.42
C HIS A 33 -12.70 5.56 -13.14
N LYS A 34 -12.23 6.74 -12.69
CA LYS A 34 -12.61 7.35 -11.41
C LYS A 34 -14.13 7.44 -11.22
N ASP A 35 -14.87 7.85 -12.26
CA ASP A 35 -16.31 8.10 -12.16
C ASP A 35 -17.07 6.78 -12.02
N LYS A 36 -16.68 5.76 -12.80
CA LYS A 36 -17.23 4.41 -12.72
C LYS A 36 -16.91 3.76 -11.37
N ILE A 37 -15.68 3.91 -10.89
CA ILE A 37 -15.24 3.41 -9.58
C ILE A 37 -16.09 4.05 -8.48
N GLN A 38 -16.27 5.37 -8.51
CA GLN A 38 -17.06 6.11 -7.53
C GLN A 38 -18.54 5.68 -7.55
N GLU A 39 -19.15 5.54 -8.72
CA GLU A 39 -20.52 5.04 -8.86
C GLU A 39 -20.66 3.63 -8.28
N TRP A 40 -19.70 2.74 -8.56
CA TRP A 40 -19.71 1.38 -8.06
C TRP A 40 -19.54 1.28 -6.55
N ILE A 41 -18.69 2.14 -5.97
CA ILE A 41 -18.47 2.21 -4.51
C ILE A 41 -19.68 2.78 -3.79
N LEU A 42 -20.32 3.82 -4.33
CA LEU A 42 -21.45 4.48 -3.66
C LEU A 42 -22.75 3.71 -3.81
N SER A 43 -22.86 2.82 -4.81
CA SER A 43 -24.07 2.02 -5.00
C SER A 43 -24.32 1.05 -3.84
N GLU A 44 -25.47 1.22 -3.17
CA GLU A 44 -25.95 0.36 -2.06
C GLU A 44 -26.65 -0.92 -2.56
N ASN A 45 -26.07 -1.57 -3.57
CA ASN A 45 -26.67 -2.79 -4.11
C ASN A 45 -26.04 -4.04 -3.46
N ARG A 46 -26.84 -4.77 -2.66
CA ARG A 46 -26.40 -6.00 -1.98
C ARG A 46 -25.86 -7.07 -2.94
N LYS A 47 -26.29 -7.09 -4.21
CA LYS A 47 -25.76 -8.01 -5.23
C LYS A 47 -24.29 -7.73 -5.56
N LYS A 48 -23.88 -6.45 -5.55
CA LYS A 48 -22.49 -6.05 -5.79
C LYS A 48 -21.60 -6.39 -4.60
N ASP A 49 -22.14 -6.31 -3.38
CA ASP A 49 -21.42 -6.73 -2.16
C ASP A 49 -20.99 -8.19 -2.20
N TYR A 50 -21.85 -9.07 -2.71
CA TYR A 50 -21.50 -10.48 -2.87
C TYR A 50 -20.30 -10.66 -3.80
N ILE A 51 -20.22 -9.93 -4.91
CA ILE A 51 -19.09 -9.99 -5.85
C ILE A 51 -17.78 -9.61 -5.15
N TYR A 52 -17.77 -8.55 -4.33
CA TYR A 52 -16.57 -8.14 -3.61
C TYR A 52 -16.13 -9.18 -2.56
N VAL A 53 -17.08 -9.84 -1.89
CA VAL A 53 -16.78 -10.92 -0.96
C VAL A 53 -16.17 -12.12 -1.70
N VAL A 54 -16.70 -12.48 -2.87
CA VAL A 54 -16.13 -13.54 -3.72
C VAL A 54 -14.71 -13.19 -4.16
N ILE A 55 -14.49 -11.96 -4.65
CA ILE A 55 -13.15 -11.49 -5.03
C ILE A 55 -12.19 -11.55 -3.83
N ALA A 56 -12.62 -11.11 -2.66
CA ALA A 56 -11.82 -11.16 -1.44
C ALA A 56 -11.46 -12.61 -1.06
N LEU A 57 -12.40 -13.54 -1.16
CA LEU A 57 -12.18 -14.95 -0.87
C LEU A 57 -11.19 -15.57 -1.88
N CYS A 58 -11.34 -15.27 -3.18
CA CYS A 58 -10.38 -15.68 -4.20
C CYS A 58 -8.97 -15.13 -3.92
N LEU A 59 -8.84 -13.86 -3.51
CA LEU A 59 -7.55 -13.27 -3.15
C LEU A 59 -6.94 -13.93 -1.91
N ILE A 60 -7.74 -14.26 -0.89
CA ILE A 60 -7.27 -14.96 0.30
C ILE A 60 -6.78 -16.36 -0.07
N THR A 61 -7.57 -17.11 -0.84
CA THR A 61 -7.16 -18.44 -1.33
C THR A 61 -5.88 -18.35 -2.17
N PHE A 62 -5.77 -17.34 -3.04
CA PHE A 62 -4.56 -17.08 -3.83
C PHE A 62 -3.35 -16.82 -2.93
N CYS A 63 -3.47 -15.98 -1.89
CA CYS A 63 -2.39 -15.71 -0.95
C CYS A 63 -1.95 -16.97 -0.19
N ILE A 64 -2.92 -17.78 0.29
CA ILE A 64 -2.62 -19.03 1.00
C ILE A 64 -1.89 -20.00 0.06
N LEU A 65 -2.40 -20.22 -1.15
CA LEU A 65 -1.76 -21.10 -2.13
C LEU A 65 -0.37 -20.64 -2.53
N ASN A 66 -0.15 -19.33 -2.59
CA ASN A 66 1.16 -18.75 -2.90
C ASN A 66 2.16 -18.96 -1.75
N TYR A 67 1.70 -18.77 -0.50
CA TYR A 67 2.53 -18.91 0.69
C TYR A 67 2.83 -20.38 1.06
N SER A 68 1.88 -21.30 0.83
CA SER A 68 2.04 -22.72 1.19
C SER A 68 2.94 -23.52 0.24
N ARG A 69 3.39 -22.94 -0.88
CA ARG A 69 4.25 -23.62 -1.85
C ARG A 69 5.70 -23.17 -1.69
N ASP A 70 6.63 -24.12 -1.77
CA ASP A 70 8.08 -23.84 -1.76
C ASP A 70 8.52 -22.98 -2.98
N ILE A 71 7.76 -23.04 -4.08
CA ILE A 71 7.94 -22.18 -5.25
C ILE A 71 6.65 -21.36 -5.44
N PRO A 72 6.68 -20.04 -5.16
CA PRO A 72 5.50 -19.20 -5.27
C PRO A 72 5.05 -19.10 -6.73
N PHE A 73 3.75 -19.30 -6.97
CA PHE A 73 3.13 -19.23 -8.31
C PHE A 73 3.18 -17.80 -8.91
N TYR A 74 3.18 -16.79 -8.03
CA TYR A 74 3.27 -15.39 -8.38
C TYR A 74 4.22 -14.71 -7.41
N TYR A 75 5.36 -14.24 -7.92
CA TYR A 75 6.31 -13.47 -7.14
C TYR A 75 6.43 -12.08 -7.77
N PHE A 76 5.97 -11.08 -7.03
CA PHE A 76 5.99 -9.69 -7.47
C PHE A 76 6.96 -8.92 -6.59
N ASP A 77 8.15 -8.68 -7.14
CA ASP A 77 9.13 -7.82 -6.49
C ASP A 77 9.61 -6.77 -7.51
N MET A 78 9.24 -5.53 -7.21
CA MET A 78 9.63 -4.36 -8.00
C MET A 78 11.11 -4.00 -7.80
N LYS A 79 11.76 -4.51 -6.74
CA LYS A 79 13.14 -4.13 -6.36
C LYS A 79 14.22 -4.85 -7.18
N PRO A 80 14.11 -6.15 -7.51
CA PRO A 80 14.97 -6.82 -8.48
C PRO A 80 14.40 -6.80 -9.90
N VAL A 81 13.32 -6.03 -10.16
CA VAL A 81 12.66 -5.96 -11.48
C VAL A 81 12.22 -7.35 -11.96
N TYR A 82 11.56 -8.10 -11.09
CA TYR A 82 11.09 -9.45 -11.42
C TYR A 82 9.60 -9.42 -11.78
N TYR A 83 9.32 -9.31 -13.08
CA TYR A 83 7.97 -9.42 -13.63
C TYR A 83 7.89 -10.65 -14.54
N MET A 84 7.63 -11.83 -13.97
CA MET A 84 7.39 -13.03 -14.79
C MET A 84 6.11 -12.90 -15.61
N GLU A 85 5.10 -12.21 -15.07
CA GLU A 85 3.75 -12.15 -15.63
C GLU A 85 3.19 -10.72 -15.55
N LEU A 86 3.40 -9.91 -16.60
CA LEU A 86 3.04 -8.49 -16.62
C LEU A 86 1.53 -8.23 -16.45
N VAL A 87 0.69 -9.16 -16.90
CA VAL A 87 -0.77 -9.08 -16.76
C VAL A 87 -1.19 -9.27 -15.30
N SER A 88 -0.63 -10.26 -14.61
CA SER A 88 -0.96 -10.52 -13.21
C SER A 88 -0.41 -9.42 -12.29
N ALA A 89 0.73 -8.83 -12.66
CA ALA A 89 1.29 -7.65 -12.03
C ALA A 89 0.30 -6.49 -11.97
N VAL A 90 -0.55 -6.31 -12.98
CA VAL A 90 -1.57 -5.24 -12.99
C VAL A 90 -2.89 -5.68 -12.32
N ILE A 91 -3.38 -6.88 -12.65
CA ILE A 91 -4.69 -7.36 -12.19
C ILE A 91 -4.73 -7.53 -10.67
N ILE A 92 -3.67 -8.10 -10.08
CA ILE A 92 -3.66 -8.44 -8.66
C ILE A 92 -3.72 -7.18 -7.78
N PRO A 93 -2.87 -6.16 -7.97
CA PRO A 93 -2.98 -4.89 -7.23
C PRO A 93 -4.33 -4.19 -7.42
N CYS A 94 -4.88 -4.21 -8.65
CA CYS A 94 -6.20 -3.64 -8.91
C CYS A 94 -7.31 -4.38 -8.13
N ALA A 95 -7.28 -5.71 -8.08
CA ALA A 95 -8.23 -6.52 -7.33
C ALA A 95 -8.16 -6.22 -5.81
N PHE A 96 -6.94 -6.13 -5.25
CA PHE A 96 -6.76 -5.69 -3.86
C PHE A 96 -7.31 -4.28 -3.62
N GLY A 97 -7.02 -3.34 -4.53
CA GLY A 97 -7.53 -1.96 -4.44
C GLY A 97 -9.05 -1.91 -4.35
N ILE A 98 -9.75 -2.65 -5.21
CA ILE A 98 -11.22 -2.72 -5.22
C ILE A 98 -11.76 -3.24 -3.87
N VAL A 99 -11.20 -4.33 -3.35
CA VAL A 99 -11.63 -4.91 -2.06
C VAL A 99 -11.36 -3.96 -0.91
N ILE A 100 -10.19 -3.31 -0.87
CA ILE A 100 -9.84 -2.33 0.17
C ILE A 100 -10.81 -1.16 0.14
N VAL A 101 -11.10 -0.60 -1.03
CA VAL A 101 -11.99 0.55 -1.12
C VAL A 101 -13.42 0.20 -0.68
N ARG A 102 -13.92 -1.00 -1.01
CA ARG A 102 -15.22 -1.46 -0.51
C ARG A 102 -15.19 -1.69 1.01
N ALA A 103 -14.11 -2.23 1.56
CA ALA A 103 -13.94 -2.38 3.00
C ALA A 103 -13.94 -1.01 3.72
N VAL A 104 -13.29 0.01 3.15
CA VAL A 104 -13.30 1.38 3.67
C VAL A 104 -14.72 1.98 3.64
N TYR A 105 -15.50 1.74 2.58
CA TYR A 105 -16.90 2.17 2.48
C TYR A 105 -17.75 1.58 3.63
N TRP A 106 -17.68 0.27 3.86
CA TRP A 106 -18.38 -0.37 4.96
C TRP A 106 -17.90 0.12 6.32
N MET A 107 -16.58 0.31 6.47
CA MET A 107 -15.99 0.90 7.66
C MET A 107 -16.49 2.33 7.90
N GLN A 108 -16.84 3.10 6.87
CA GLN A 108 -17.44 4.42 7.02
C GLN A 108 -18.91 4.36 7.46
N LYS A 109 -19.67 3.36 6.99
CA LYS A 109 -21.09 3.18 7.29
C LYS A 109 -21.36 2.84 8.76
N TYR A 110 -20.53 2.00 9.38
CA TYR A 110 -20.75 1.57 10.77
C TYR A 110 -20.17 2.55 11.79
N ARG A 111 -20.94 2.95 12.81
CA ARG A 111 -20.48 3.91 13.83
C ARG A 111 -19.41 3.34 14.76
N VAL A 112 -19.40 2.02 14.96
CA VAL A 112 -18.50 1.26 15.86
C VAL A 112 -17.02 1.46 15.51
N THR A 113 -16.71 1.70 14.23
CA THR A 113 -15.33 1.86 13.75
C THR A 113 -14.82 3.31 13.85
N LYS A 114 -15.48 4.21 14.60
CA LYS A 114 -15.09 5.63 14.69
C LYS A 114 -13.65 5.82 15.15
N LEU A 115 -13.23 5.10 16.19
CA LEU A 115 -11.84 5.18 16.71
C LEU A 115 -10.84 4.64 15.68
N LEU A 116 -11.13 3.49 15.09
CA LEU A 116 -10.30 2.87 14.06
C LEU A 116 -10.12 3.82 12.86
N ARG A 117 -11.20 4.41 12.36
CA ARG A 117 -11.16 5.41 11.28
C ARG A 117 -10.30 6.62 11.63
N TYR A 118 -10.39 7.10 12.87
CA TYR A 118 -9.60 8.24 13.33
C TYR A 118 -8.10 7.91 13.27
N VAL A 119 -7.71 6.76 13.81
CA VAL A 119 -6.32 6.28 13.79
C VAL A 119 -5.82 6.05 12.36
N LEU A 120 -6.60 5.37 11.51
CA LEU A 120 -6.20 5.13 10.12
C LEU A 120 -6.06 6.43 9.32
N ARG A 121 -6.96 7.40 9.50
CA ARG A 121 -6.84 8.71 8.83
C ARG A 121 -5.59 9.46 9.30
N PHE A 122 -5.28 9.38 10.58
CA PHE A 122 -4.10 10.01 11.15
C PHE A 122 -2.81 9.36 10.61
N LEU A 123 -2.70 8.03 10.66
CA LEU A 123 -1.57 7.29 10.09
C LEU A 123 -1.45 7.53 8.57
N GLY A 124 -2.58 7.58 7.86
CA GLY A 124 -2.66 7.89 6.43
C GLY A 124 -1.99 9.21 6.05
N ARG A 125 -2.15 10.25 6.89
CA ARG A 125 -1.51 11.56 6.68
C ARG A 125 0.01 11.53 6.90
N ILE A 126 0.51 10.55 7.65
CA ILE A 126 1.93 10.40 8.02
C ILE A 126 2.60 9.30 7.16
N THR A 127 1.91 8.78 6.13
CA THR A 127 2.42 7.72 5.25
C THR A 127 3.75 8.08 4.58
N ILE A 128 3.91 9.30 4.08
CA ILE A 128 5.16 9.75 3.45
C ILE A 128 6.32 9.72 4.45
N PRO A 129 6.24 10.38 5.63
CA PRO A 129 7.26 10.23 6.66
C PRO A 129 7.56 8.78 7.06
N ILE A 130 6.53 7.95 7.23
CA ILE A 130 6.69 6.51 7.57
C ILE A 130 7.46 5.80 6.45
N MET A 131 7.11 6.05 5.19
CA MET A 131 7.77 5.47 4.03
C MET A 131 9.22 5.94 3.89
N PHE A 132 9.60 7.15 4.29
CA PHE A 132 11.02 7.53 4.25
C PHE A 132 11.81 7.03 5.46
N MET A 133 11.18 6.95 6.63
CA MET A 133 11.82 6.48 7.86
C MET A 133 12.06 4.98 7.91
N HIS A 134 11.36 4.17 7.10
CA HIS A 134 11.52 2.72 7.13
C HIS A 134 12.96 2.27 6.78
N ILE A 135 13.67 2.98 5.89
CA ILE A 135 15.05 2.66 5.47
C ILE A 135 16.08 2.90 6.59
N PRO A 136 16.18 4.10 7.18
CA PRO A 136 17.12 4.35 8.28
C PRO A 136 16.78 3.52 9.51
N VAL A 137 15.50 3.32 9.82
CA VAL A 137 15.06 2.46 10.93
C VAL A 137 15.52 1.01 10.71
N ASN A 138 15.39 0.47 9.49
CA ASN A 138 15.87 -0.89 9.18
C ASN A 138 17.37 -1.05 9.43
N LYS A 139 18.18 -0.06 9.00
CA LYS A 139 19.63 -0.09 9.22
C LYS A 139 20.00 -0.03 10.71
N LEU A 140 19.29 0.81 11.47
CA LEU A 140 19.49 0.91 12.92
C LEU A 140 19.14 -0.38 13.65
N LEU A 141 18.04 -1.05 13.25
CA LEU A 141 17.61 -2.31 13.87
C LEU A 141 18.51 -3.47 13.49
N ALA A 142 19.04 -3.49 12.26
CA ALA A 142 20.05 -4.46 11.85
C ALA A 142 21.34 -4.31 12.67
N PHE A 143 21.73 -3.07 13.00
CA PHE A 143 22.86 -2.81 13.91
C PHE A 143 22.58 -3.29 15.34
N LEU A 144 21.32 -3.20 15.80
CA LEU A 144 20.90 -3.56 17.16
C LEU A 144 20.38 -5.02 17.27
N ASN A 145 20.39 -5.81 16.19
CA ASN A 145 19.81 -7.16 16.12
C ASN A 145 18.36 -7.25 16.65
N LEU A 146 17.54 -6.24 16.36
CA LEU A 146 16.16 -6.17 16.82
C LEU A 146 15.19 -6.78 15.78
N GLY A 147 14.20 -7.51 16.27
CA GLY A 147 13.28 -8.28 15.42
C GLY A 147 12.25 -7.43 14.64
N PRO A 148 11.47 -8.08 13.74
CA PRO A 148 10.51 -7.41 12.85
C PRO A 148 9.40 -6.62 13.58
N LEU A 149 9.06 -7.03 14.80
CA LEU A 149 8.07 -6.32 15.61
C LEU A 149 8.58 -4.94 16.03
N MET A 150 9.86 -4.84 16.42
CA MET A 150 10.50 -3.57 16.76
C MET A 150 10.66 -2.67 15.54
N TYR A 151 10.87 -3.28 14.36
CA TYR A 151 10.84 -2.56 13.09
C TYR A 151 9.52 -1.83 12.85
N LEU A 152 8.40 -2.54 13.02
CA LEU A 152 7.08 -1.95 12.85
C LEU A 152 6.81 -0.85 13.89
N LEU A 153 7.14 -1.10 15.16
CA LEU A 153 6.92 -0.14 16.25
C LEU A 153 7.73 1.15 16.07
N LEU A 154 9.02 1.05 15.76
CA LEU A 154 9.87 2.23 15.57
C LEU A 154 9.56 2.94 14.24
N GLY A 155 9.36 2.18 13.17
CA GLY A 155 9.09 2.72 11.84
C GLY A 155 7.80 3.55 11.78
N ILE A 156 6.76 3.14 12.51
CA ILE A 156 5.49 3.89 12.61
C ILE A 156 5.51 4.87 13.79
N GLY A 157 6.09 4.47 14.92
CA GLY A 157 6.07 5.23 16.17
C GLY A 157 6.88 6.52 16.10
N ILE A 158 8.10 6.49 15.56
CA ILE A 158 8.97 7.67 15.48
C ILE A 158 8.33 8.79 14.64
N PRO A 159 7.88 8.56 13.39
CA PRO A 159 7.20 9.59 12.60
C PRO A 159 5.92 10.12 13.28
N THR A 160 5.17 9.23 13.93
CA THR A 160 3.93 9.58 14.62
C THR A 160 4.19 10.52 15.80
N ILE A 161 5.14 10.18 16.67
CA ILE A 161 5.52 10.98 17.84
C ILE A 161 6.10 12.33 17.40
N LEU A 162 6.99 12.33 16.39
CA LEU A 162 7.56 13.56 15.83
C LEU A 162 6.47 14.47 15.27
N THR A 163 5.52 13.93 14.51
CA THR A 163 4.41 14.71 13.96
C THR A 163 3.55 15.34 15.07
N LEU A 164 3.26 14.59 16.14
CA LEU A 164 2.50 15.11 17.29
C LEU A 164 3.26 16.19 18.06
N LEU A 165 4.58 16.03 18.25
CA LEU A 165 5.43 17.01 18.93
C LEU A 165 5.56 18.30 18.11
N LEU A 166 5.91 18.18 16.83
CA LEU A 166 6.13 19.33 15.94
C LEU A 166 4.85 20.12 15.70
N ASN A 167 3.69 19.47 15.63
CA ASN A 167 2.42 20.16 15.47
C ASN A 167 2.06 21.05 16.69
N ARG A 168 2.66 20.86 17.86
CA ARG A 168 2.44 21.78 19.01
C ARG A 168 2.98 23.18 18.73
N TYR A 169 4.00 23.32 17.90
CA TYR A 169 4.68 24.59 17.65
C TYR A 169 4.14 25.29 16.40
N LYS A 170 3.71 26.56 16.52
CA LYS A 170 3.10 27.35 15.44
C LYS A 170 4.04 27.53 14.23
N LEU A 171 5.34 27.66 14.50
CA LEU A 171 6.41 27.80 13.50
C LEU A 171 6.53 26.56 12.61
N PHE A 172 6.50 25.36 13.20
CA PHE A 172 6.57 24.11 12.45
C PHE A 172 5.31 23.84 11.63
N ARG A 173 4.15 24.31 12.10
CA ARG A 173 2.89 24.26 11.34
C ARG A 173 2.94 25.10 10.07
N LEU A 174 3.61 26.26 10.14
CA LEU A 174 3.80 27.17 9.02
C LEU A 174 4.84 26.63 8.02
N LEU A 175 5.98 26.14 8.52
CA LEU A 175 7.11 25.68 7.69
C LEU A 175 6.84 24.36 6.96
N PHE A 176 6.17 23.40 7.60
CA PHE A 176 5.96 22.07 7.03
C PHE A 176 4.58 21.89 6.38
N ALA A 177 3.81 22.97 6.24
CA ALA A 177 2.41 22.93 5.80
C ALA A 177 1.60 21.84 6.54
N CYS A 178 2.02 21.50 7.77
CA CYS A 178 1.41 20.46 8.59
C CYS A 178 0.18 21.06 9.28
N SER A 179 -0.72 21.64 8.50
CA SER A 179 -2.05 21.99 8.97
C SER A 179 -2.82 20.69 9.14
N ILE A 180 -2.65 20.06 10.29
CA ILE A 180 -3.68 19.16 10.79
C ILE A 180 -4.87 20.08 11.06
N GLY A 181 -5.71 20.24 10.03
CA GLY A 181 -6.95 21.00 10.11
C GLY A 181 -7.68 20.58 11.38
N LYS A 182 -8.19 21.57 12.11
CA LYS A 182 -8.88 21.40 13.40
C LYS A 182 -9.76 20.14 13.33
N PHE A 183 -9.51 19.24 14.27
CA PHE A 183 -10.26 18.00 14.44
C PHE A 183 -11.75 18.27 14.69
#